data_AF-A0A965G3L9-F1
#
_entry.id   AF-A0A965G3L9-F1
#
_cell.length_a   1.000
_cell.length_b   1.000
_cell.length_c   1.000
_cell.angle_alpha   90.00
_cell.angle_beta   90.00
_cell.angle_gamma   90.00
#
_symmetry.space_group_name_H-M   'P 1'
#
loop_
_entity.id
_entity.type
_entity.pdbx_description
1 polymer ?
#
loop_
_entity_poly.entity_id
_entity_poly.type
_entity_poly.pdbx_seq_one_letter_code
_entity_poly.pdbx_strand_id
1 'polypeptide(L)' 'MLRWLSLVISGLLLNGSGLSLLAWAAHQKFNAGGEWFWTGTLALALCNAGVCCVAGAGKP' A
#
# COMPACT_ATOMS: atom_id res chain seq x y z
N MET A 1 -20.46 -1.96 13.53
CA MET A 1 -19.15 -1.82 14.20
C MET A 1 -18.06 -2.65 13.53
N LEU A 2 -18.15 -3.99 13.55
CA LEU A 2 -17.08 -4.88 13.07
C LEU A 2 -16.64 -4.63 11.60
N ARG A 3 -17.60 -4.41 10.70
CA ARG A 3 -17.33 -4.11 9.26
C ARG A 3 -16.37 -2.94 9.05
N TRP A 4 -16.56 -1.86 9.81
CA TRP A 4 -15.77 -0.64 9.71
C TRP A 4 -14.37 -0.85 10.27
N LEU A 5 -14.27 -1.54 11.40
CA LEU A 5 -13.01 -1.86 12.04
C LEU A 5 -12.15 -2.75 11.13
N SER A 6 -12.74 -3.77 10.50
CA SER A 6 -12.04 -4.61 9.52
C SER A 6 -11.58 -3.84 8.28
N LEU A 7 -12.41 -2.93 7.75
CA LEU A 7 -12.04 -2.09 6.61
C LEU A 7 -10.86 -1.15 6.92
N VAL A 8 -10.87 -0.52 8.09
CA VAL A 8 -9.78 0.36 8.54
C VAL A 8 -8.50 -0.42 8.80
N ILE A 9 -8.57 -1.57 9.49
CA ILE A 9 -7.39 -2.42 9.75
C ILE A 9 -6.81 -2.93 8.42
N SER A 10 -7.65 -3.41 7.51
CA SER A 10 -7.20 -3.90 6.22
C SER A 10 -6.60 -2.79 5.37
N GLY A 11 -7.21 -1.61 5.33
CA GLY A 11 -6.68 -0.43 4.65
C GLY A 11 -5.35 0.07 5.24
N LEU A 12 -5.18 -0.01 6.55
CA LEU A 12 -3.93 0.34 7.24
C LEU A 12 -2.82 -0.67 6.92
N LEU A 13 -3.13 -1.97 6.93
CA LEU A 13 -2.18 -3.04 6.55
C LEU A 13 -1.75 -2.92 5.08
N LEU A 14 -2.68 -2.64 4.18
CA LEU A 14 -2.41 -2.41 2.75
C LEU A 14 -1.51 -1.20 2.53
N ASN A 15 -1.75 -0.10 3.25
CA ASN A 15 -0.86 1.06 3.18
C ASN A 15 0.52 0.77 3.77
N GLY A 16 0.59 0.13 4.93
CA GLY A 16 1.87 -0.22 5.56
C GLY A 16 2.72 -1.11 4.68
N SER A 17 2.13 -2.17 4.12
CA SER A 17 2.83 -3.06 3.16
C SER A 17 3.21 -2.35 1.86
N GLY A 18 2.34 -1.48 1.33
CA GLY A 18 2.65 -0.63 0.18
C GLY A 18 3.86 0.27 0.43
N LEU A 19 3.90 0.99 1.55
CA LEU A 19 5.02 1.85 1.96
C LEU A 19 6.33 1.07 2.13
N SER A 20 6.29 -0.13 2.73
CA SER A 20 7.48 -0.98 2.85
C SER A 20 8.02 -1.46 1.50
N LEU A 21 7.14 -1.87 0.57
CA LEU A 21 7.54 -2.21 -0.79
C LEU A 21 8.08 -1.00 -1.55
N LEU A 22 7.52 0.18 -1.31
CA LEU A 22 7.97 1.43 -1.92
C LEU A 22 9.39 1.77 -1.47
N ALA A 23 9.69 1.61 -0.18
CA ALA A 23 11.04 1.79 0.37
C ALA A 23 12.03 0.76 -0.20
N TRP A 24 11.63 -0.50 -0.33
CA TRP A 24 12.47 -1.54 -0.92
C TRP A 24 12.74 -1.30 -2.42
N ALA A 25 11.71 -0.90 -3.16
CA ALA A 25 11.84 -0.52 -4.56
C ALA A 25 12.77 0.71 -4.71
N ALA A 26 12.63 1.72 -3.84
CA ALA A 26 13.52 2.87 -3.82
C ALA A 26 14.97 2.44 -3.55
N HIS A 27 15.21 1.53 -2.59
CA HIS A 27 16.54 0.99 -2.34
C HIS A 27 17.11 0.28 -3.58
N GLN A 28 16.33 -0.55 -4.27
CA GLN A 28 16.75 -1.19 -5.51
C GLN A 28 17.11 -0.18 -6.60
N LYS A 29 16.31 0.89 -6.75
CA LYS A 29 16.55 1.96 -7.73
C LYS A 29 17.93 2.61 -7.53
N PHE A 30 18.26 2.93 -6.29
CA PHE A 30 19.49 3.67 -5.98
C PHE A 30 20.72 2.78 -5.86
N ASN A 31 20.56 1.51 -5.49
CA ASN A 31 21.69 0.66 -5.09
C ASN A 31 21.97 -0.50 -6.05
N ALA A 32 20.95 -1.03 -6.75
CA ALA A 32 21.06 -2.30 -7.46
C ALA A 32 20.75 -2.26 -8.96
N GLY A 33 20.20 -1.14 -9.49
CA GLY A 33 19.83 -1.04 -10.91
C GLY A 33 18.81 -2.10 -11.38
N GLY A 34 18.16 -2.80 -10.44
CA GLY A 34 17.19 -3.87 -10.71
C GLY A 34 15.82 -3.35 -11.15
N GLU A 35 14.87 -4.27 -11.31
CA GLU A 35 13.48 -4.01 -11.73
C GLU A 35 12.65 -3.30 -10.64
N TRP A 36 13.10 -2.12 -10.22
CA TRP A 36 12.41 -1.20 -9.32
C TRP A 36 11.04 -0.77 -9.87
N PHE A 37 10.90 -0.70 -11.19
CA PHE A 37 9.69 -0.18 -11.82
C PHE A 37 8.46 -1.03 -11.47
N TRP A 38 8.55 -2.35 -11.59
CA TRP A 38 7.45 -3.27 -11.28
C TRP A 38 7.13 -3.30 -9.79
N THR A 39 8.16 -3.33 -8.96
CA THR A 39 8.01 -3.40 -7.49
C THR A 39 7.50 -2.08 -6.92
N GLY A 40 7.91 -0.94 -7.47
CA GLY A 40 7.37 0.38 -7.17
C GLY A 40 5.93 0.56 -7.67
N THR A 41 5.60 0.03 -8.85
CA THR A 41 4.21 0.05 -9.37
C THR A 41 3.27 -0.77 -8.48
N LEU A 42 3.72 -1.94 -8.03
CA LEU A 42 2.97 -2.76 -7.08
C LEU A 42 2.77 -2.04 -5.74
N ALA A 43 3.81 -1.36 -5.24
CA ALA A 43 3.74 -0.55 -4.03
C ALA A 43 2.69 0.57 -4.13
N LEU A 44 2.65 1.29 -5.26
CA LEU A 44 1.65 2.31 -5.56
C LEU A 44 0.23 1.73 -5.60
N ALA A 45 0.04 0.57 -6.26
CA ALA A 45 -1.25 -0.10 -6.33
C ALA A 45 -1.76 -0.52 -4.94
N LEU A 46 -0.89 -1.06 -4.09
CA LEU A 46 -1.20 -1.44 -2.70
C LEU A 46 -1.59 -0.24 -1.84
N CYS A 47 -0.84 0.87 -1.93
CA CYS A 47 -1.20 2.11 -1.24
C CYS A 47 -2.57 2.63 -1.71
N ASN A 48 -2.83 2.63 -3.02
CA ASN A 48 -4.10 3.11 -3.56
C ASN A 48 -5.28 2.24 -3.11
N ALA A 49 -5.13 0.92 -3.17
CA ALA A 49 -6.11 -0.03 -2.64
C ALA A 49 -6.37 0.19 -1.13
N GLY A 50 -5.31 0.42 -0.36
CA GLY A 50 -5.42 0.73 1.07
C GLY A 50 -6.21 2.01 1.33
N VAL A 51 -5.97 3.08 0.56
CA VAL A 51 -6.72 4.34 0.66
C VAL A 51 -8.19 4.13 0.31
N CYS A 52 -8.51 3.36 -0.74
CA CYS A 52 -9.89 3.03 -1.10
C CYS A 52 -10.61 2.24 0.01
N CYS A 53 -9.93 1.29 0.67
CA CYS A 53 -10.49 0.55 1.80
C CYS A 53 -10.81 1.47 3.00
N VAL A 54 -9.92 2.40 3.34
CA VAL A 54 -10.16 3.37 4.42
C VAL A 54 -11.27 4.36 4.04
N ALA A 55 -11.28 4.87 2.81
CA ALA A 55 -12.31 5.80 2.33
C ALA A 55 -13.69 5.15 2.22
N GLY A 56 -13.77 3.87 1.83
CA GLY A 56 -14.99 3.08 1.85
C GLY A 56 -15.53 2.85 3.26
N ALA A 57 -14.65 2.83 4.26
CA ALA A 57 -14.99 2.85 5.68
C ALA A 57 -15.40 4.24 6.20
N GLY A 58 -15.76 5.19 5.33
CA GLY A 58 -16.33 6.49 5.70
C GLY A 58 -17.74 6.71 5.15
N LYS A 59 -18.21 5.84 4.24
CA LYS A 59 -19.52 5.98 3.59
C LYS A 59 -20.63 5.33 4.43
N PRO A 60 -21.68 6.08 4.83
CA PRO A 60 -22.75 5.58 5.69
C PRO A 60 -23.48 4.38 5.08
#